data_AF-A0A2D6J1A4-F1
#
_entry.id   AF-A0A2D6J1A4-F1
#
_cell.length_a   1.000
_cell.length_b   1.000
_cell.length_c   1.000
_cell.angle_alpha   90.00
_cell.angle_beta   90.00
_cell.angle_gamma   90.00
#
_symmetry.space_group_name_H-M   'P 1'
#
loop_
_entity.id
_entity.type
_entity.pdbx_description
1 polymer ?
#
loop_
_entity_poly.entity_id
_entity_poly.type
_entity_poly.pdbx_seq_one_letter_code
_entity_poly.pdbx_strand_id
1 'polypeptide(L)' 'VFLSRYGLWVDWRVDPELNNNLELIMLSLEGDESIFDIAEKLDMDFDVVYDYVNKFLDKGLVVKRGQC' A
#
# COMPACT_ATOMS: atom_id res chain seq x y z
N VAL A 1 -9.74 7.42 -1.69
CA VAL A 1 -10.59 6.22 -1.51
C VAL A 1 -10.76 5.96 -0.02
N PHE A 2 -11.96 5.65 0.49
CA PHE A 2 -12.13 5.24 1.89
C PHE A 2 -11.91 3.73 2.04
N LEU A 3 -10.82 3.34 2.70
CA LEU A 3 -10.39 1.94 2.87
C LEU A 3 -11.40 1.09 3.67
N SER A 4 -12.12 1.71 4.61
CA SER A 4 -13.15 1.05 5.43
C SER A 4 -14.26 0.41 4.59
N ARG A 5 -14.60 0.98 3.43
CA ARG A 5 -15.59 0.38 2.50
C ARG A 5 -15.13 -0.96 1.93
N TYR A 6 -13.83 -1.17 1.80
CA TYR A 6 -13.23 -2.37 1.21
C TYR A 6 -12.78 -3.40 2.25
N GLY A 7 -13.04 -3.11 3.53
CA GLY A 7 -12.52 -3.90 4.65
C GLY A 7 -11.01 -3.80 4.81
N LEU A 8 -10.40 -2.72 4.29
CA LEU A 8 -8.99 -2.42 4.45
C LEU A 8 -8.86 -1.44 5.61
N TRP A 9 -8.21 -1.88 6.68
CA TRP A 9 -7.80 -1.03 7.78
C TRP A 9 -6.54 -1.64 8.40
N VAL A 10 -5.70 -0.79 8.97
CA VAL A 10 -4.52 -1.20 9.71
C VAL A 10 -4.83 -0.95 11.19
N ASP A 11 -4.62 -1.96 12.03
CA ASP A 11 -4.67 -1.74 13.47
C ASP A 11 -3.35 -1.13 13.92
N TRP A 12 -3.39 0.15 14.31
CA TRP A 12 -2.22 0.88 14.81
C TRP A 12 -1.55 0.22 16.03
N ARG A 13 -2.27 -0.64 16.77
CA ARG A 13 -1.69 -1.39 17.90
C ARG A 13 -0.84 -2.56 17.46
N VAL A 14 -1.09 -3.08 16.26
CA VAL A 14 -0.39 -4.24 15.69
C VAL A 14 0.75 -3.76 14.80
N ASP A 15 0.48 -2.78 13.94
CA ASP A 15 1.44 -2.24 12.99
C ASP A 15 1.32 -0.70 12.92
N PRO A 16 1.92 0.01 13.88
CA PRO A 16 1.87 1.47 13.94
C PRO A 16 2.61 2.12 12.76
N GLU A 17 3.66 1.47 12.26
CA GLU A 17 4.48 1.98 11.17
C GLU A 17 3.69 2.01 9.87
N LEU A 18 3.06 0.89 9.50
CA LEU A 18 2.18 0.82 8.34
C LEU A 18 0.99 1.77 8.47
N ASN A 19 0.41 1.89 9.68
CA ASN A 19 -0.70 2.82 9.90
C ASN A 19 -0.28 4.29 9.65
N ASN A 20 0.92 4.68 10.10
CA ASN A 20 1.42 6.04 9.94
C ASN A 20 1.82 6.34 8.48
N ASN A 21 2.38 5.36 7.79
CA ASN A 21 2.84 5.50 6.40
C ASN A 21 1.74 5.20 5.37
N LEU A 22 0.56 4.76 5.81
CA LEU A 22 -0.55 4.34 4.95
C LEU A 22 -0.93 5.38 3.88
N GLU A 23 -1.04 6.64 4.28
CA GLU A 23 -1.40 7.72 3.36
C GLU A 23 -0.31 7.95 2.31
N LEU A 24 0.96 7.89 2.71
CA LEU A 24 2.10 8.03 1.80
C LEU A 24 2.18 6.88 0.81
N ILE A 25 1.95 5.63 1.25
CA ILE A 25 1.86 4.48 0.35
C ILE A 25 0.76 4.71 -0.69
N MET A 26 -0.43 5.15 -0.27
CA MET A 26 -1.53 5.42 -1.20
C MET A 26 -1.19 6.52 -2.21
N LEU A 27 -0.55 7.61 -1.79
CA LEU A 27 -0.12 8.69 -2.69
C LEU A 27 0.95 8.21 -3.68
N SER A 28 1.88 7.37 -3.25
CA SER A 28 2.91 6.80 -4.11
C SER A 28 2.36 5.87 -5.19
N LEU A 29 1.24 5.18 -4.93
CA LEU A 29 0.58 4.30 -5.91
C LEU A 29 -0.04 5.06 -7.11
N GLU A 30 -0.23 6.37 -7.01
CA GLU A 30 -0.72 7.19 -8.14
C GLU A 30 0.37 7.50 -9.18
N GLY A 31 1.65 7.28 -8.83
CA GLY A 31 2.81 7.61 -9.67
C GLY A 31 3.40 6.43 -10.43
N ASP A 32 4.67 6.59 -10.81
CA ASP A 32 5.50 5.59 -11.48
C ASP A 32 6.43 4.83 -10.51
N GLU A 33 6.28 5.05 -9.20
CA GLU A 33 7.08 4.39 -8.16
C GLU A 33 6.72 2.89 -8.09
N SER A 34 7.73 2.03 -8.12
CA SER A 34 7.53 0.60 -7.86
C SER A 34 7.33 0.36 -6.37
N ILE A 35 6.78 -0.81 -6.00
CA ILE A 35 6.63 -1.21 -4.59
C ILE A 35 7.98 -1.16 -3.86
N PHE A 36 9.08 -1.49 -4.56
CA PHE A 36 10.43 -1.43 -4.00
C PHE A 36 10.86 0.01 -3.72
N ASP A 37 10.62 0.95 -4.65
CA ASP A 37 10.93 2.36 -4.46
C ASP A 37 10.14 2.95 -3.27
N ILE A 38 8.88 2.52 -3.11
CA ILE A 38 8.02 2.94 -1.99
C ILE A 38 8.58 2.43 -0.66
N ALA A 39 8.99 1.17 -0.60
CA ALA A 39 9.58 0.58 0.59
C ALA A 39 10.88 1.30 1.00
N GLU A 40 11.80 1.55 0.05
CA GLU A 40 13.03 2.31 0.34
C GLU A 40 12.75 3.75 0.79
N LYS A 41 11.81 4.44 0.12
CA LYS A 41 11.45 5.83 0.43
C LYS A 41 10.86 6.00 1.82
N LEU A 42 10.12 5.01 2.29
CA LEU A 42 9.44 5.02 3.59
C LEU A 42 10.24 4.33 4.69
N ASP A 43 11.43 3.80 4.37
CA ASP A 43 12.27 3.00 5.27
C ASP A 43 11.52 1.81 5.87
N MET A 44 10.66 1.17 5.05
CA MET A 44 9.81 0.06 5.45
C MET A 44 10.28 -1.26 4.86
N ASP A 45 9.94 -2.36 5.53
CA ASP A 45 10.17 -3.69 4.98
C ASP A 45 9.36 -3.91 3.68
N PHE A 46 10.05 -4.40 2.66
CA PHE A 46 9.47 -4.63 1.33
C PHE A 46 8.27 -5.57 1.38
N ASP A 47 8.36 -6.66 2.15
CA ASP A 47 7.30 -7.68 2.22
C ASP A 47 6.03 -7.07 2.85
N VAL A 48 6.19 -6.17 3.83
CA VAL A 48 5.07 -5.45 4.45
C VAL A 48 4.35 -4.57 3.43
N VAL A 49 5.09 -3.76 2.66
CA VAL A 49 4.50 -2.88 1.63
C VAL A 49 3.88 -3.73 0.52
N TYR A 50 4.56 -4.77 0.07
CA TYR A 50 4.10 -5.69 -0.97
C TYR A 50 2.79 -6.38 -0.59
N ASP A 51 2.73 -7.01 0.59
CA ASP A 51 1.55 -7.69 1.08
C ASP A 51 0.37 -6.73 1.24
N TYR A 52 0.66 -5.50 1.69
CA TYR A 52 -0.38 -4.51 1.84
C TYR A 52 -0.92 -4.01 0.49
N VAL A 53 -0.05 -3.71 -0.49
CA VAL A 53 -0.46 -3.31 -1.84
C VAL A 53 -1.21 -4.43 -2.56
N ASN A 54 -0.85 -5.69 -2.35
CA ASN A 54 -1.61 -6.83 -2.90
C ASN A 54 -3.06 -6.85 -2.41
N LYS A 55 -3.36 -6.41 -1.18
CA LYS A 55 -4.75 -6.27 -0.72
C LYS A 55 -5.53 -5.25 -1.54
N PHE A 56 -4.88 -4.19 -2.06
CA PHE A 56 -5.52 -3.23 -2.96
C PHE A 56 -5.78 -3.86 -4.32
N LEU A 57 -4.82 -4.65 -4.83
CA LEU A 57 -4.94 -5.36 -6.09
C LEU A 57 -6.10 -6.37 -6.06
N ASP A 58 -6.19 -7.17 -5.00
CA ASP A 58 -7.26 -8.16 -4.81
C ASP A 58 -8.65 -7.53 -4.73
N LYS A 59 -8.72 -6.28 -4.28
CA LYS A 59 -9.96 -5.49 -4.20
C LYS A 59 -10.23 -4.68 -5.48
N GLY A 60 -9.37 -4.78 -6.49
CA GLY A 60 -9.48 -4.04 -7.75
C GLY A 60 -9.29 -2.53 -7.60
N LEU A 61 -8.60 -2.08 -6.55
CA LEU A 61 -8.32 -0.66 -6.30
C LEU A 61 -7.10 -0.15 -7.06
N VAL A 62 -6.20 -1.05 -7.44
CA VAL A 62 -5.03 -0.78 -8.26
C VAL A 62 -4.90 -1.83 -9.36
N VAL A 63 -4.12 -1.55 -10.40
CA VAL A 63 -3.87 -2.46 -11.51
C VAL A 63 -2.37 -2.59 -11.74
N LYS A 64 -1.92 -3.77 -12.20
CA LYS A 64 -0.54 -3.97 -12.60
C LYS A 64 -0.28 -3.31 -13.96
N ARG A 65 0.76 -2.48 -14.03
CA ARG A 65 1.22 -1.91 -15.30
C ARG A 65 1.74 -3.05 -16.18
N GLY A 66 1.07 -3.30 -17.31
CA GLY A 66 1.37 -4.39 -18.24
C GLY A 66 0.23 -5.38 -18.50
N GLN A 67 -0.92 -5.24 -17.81
CA GLN A 67 -2.16 -5.99 -18.11
C GLN A 67 -3.26 -5.13 -18.75
N CYS A 68 -2.88 -4.09 -19.50
CA CYS A 68 -3.78 -3.34 -20.38
C CYS A 68 -3.64 -3.84 -21.83
#